data_AF-A0A940HA80-F1
#
_entry.id   AF-A0A940HA80-F1
#
_cell.length_a   1.000
_cell.length_b   1.000
_cell.length_c   1.000
_cell.angle_alpha   90.00
_cell.angle_beta   90.00
_cell.angle_gamma   90.00
#
_symmetry.space_group_name_H-M   'P 1'
#
loop_
_entity.id
_entity.type
_entity.pdbx_description
1 polymer ?
#
loop_
_entity_poly.entity_id
_entity_poly.type
_entity_poly.pdbx_seq_one_letter_code
_entity_poly.pdbx_strand_id
1 'polypeptide(L)'
;RLGFLPGTLTDKIDPYLRPLYDALNEMMDPEIVPRLMATGTIEVAPLAYMRGRTLNDSFVVLDEAQNTTPEQMKMFLTRLGFGTKMVVTGDITQVDLPQGSSGLRLVTRVLDGIDDIHFSRLTSDDVVRHTLVGRIVDAYSEYDEKRTAQRFEREQAAEFANRAERRGAQRPGPRDRMPKRGLS
;
A
#
# COMPACT_ATOMS: atom_id res chain seq x y z
N ARG A 1 -7.65 -14.17 -0.23
CA ARG A 1 -8.72 -15.14 0.09
C ARG A 1 -8.95 -15.06 1.59
N LEU A 2 -10.04 -14.42 2.04
CA LEU A 2 -10.42 -14.39 3.46
C LEU A 2 -10.62 -15.84 3.94
N GLY A 3 -9.95 -16.22 5.03
CA GLY A 3 -10.17 -17.49 5.71
C GLY A 3 -11.61 -17.64 6.20
N PHE A 4 -12.06 -18.89 6.30
CA PHE A 4 -13.40 -19.26 6.75
C PHE A 4 -13.61 -18.92 8.23
N LEU A 5 -13.90 -17.66 8.55
CA LEU A 5 -14.54 -17.31 9.82
C LEU A 5 -16.01 -17.77 9.74
N PRO A 6 -16.49 -18.62 10.67
CA PRO A 6 -17.91 -18.98 10.72
C PRO A 6 -18.75 -17.74 11.10
N GLY A 7 -19.89 -17.54 10.43
CA GLY A 7 -20.78 -16.39 10.69
C GLY A 7 -21.46 -15.84 9.43
N THR A 8 -22.33 -14.85 9.64
CA THR A 8 -23.00 -14.08 8.58
C THR A 8 -21.98 -13.26 7.77
N LEU A 9 -22.39 -12.72 6.61
CA LEU A 9 -21.52 -11.83 5.82
C LEU A 9 -21.05 -10.63 6.66
N THR A 10 -21.93 -10.11 7.51
CA THR A 10 -21.64 -9.02 8.44
C THR A 10 -20.54 -9.42 9.43
N ASP A 11 -20.63 -10.60 10.05
CA ASP A 11 -19.63 -11.07 11.03
C ASP A 11 -18.22 -11.24 10.43
N LYS A 12 -18.13 -11.48 9.12
CA LYS A 12 -16.85 -11.60 8.40
C LYS A 12 -16.23 -10.25 8.07
N ILE A 13 -17.05 -9.22 7.92
CA ILE A 13 -16.63 -7.88 7.53
C ILE A 13 -16.37 -7.02 8.79
N ASP A 14 -17.05 -7.32 9.91
CA ASP A 14 -16.98 -6.58 11.17
C ASP A 14 -15.55 -6.30 11.67
N PRO A 15 -14.57 -7.25 11.63
CA PRO A 15 -13.21 -6.96 12.06
C PRO A 15 -12.51 -5.86 11.25
N TYR A 16 -12.83 -5.72 9.96
CA TYR A 16 -12.26 -4.71 9.07
C TYR A 16 -12.94 -3.35 9.22
N LEU A 17 -14.17 -3.32 9.76
CA LEU A 17 -14.92 -2.09 10.02
C LEU A 17 -14.68 -1.55 11.42
N ARG A 18 -14.09 -2.35 12.32
CA ARG A 18 -13.83 -1.96 13.71
C ARG A 18 -13.05 -0.65 13.86
N PRO A 19 -11.98 -0.37 13.09
CA PRO A 19 -11.30 0.93 13.19
C PRO A 19 -12.22 2.12 12.85
N LEU A 20 -13.16 1.97 11.93
CA LEU A 20 -14.13 3.02 11.61
C LEU A 20 -15.13 3.22 12.76
N TYR A 21 -15.57 2.14 13.40
CA TYR A 21 -16.44 2.23 14.59
C TYR A 21 -15.72 2.86 15.78
N ASP A 22 -14.46 2.51 16.00
CA ASP A 22 -13.63 3.09 17.06
C ASP A 22 -13.49 4.61 16.86
N ALA A 23 -13.17 5.05 15.63
CA ALA A 23 -13.09 6.46 15.28
C ALA A 23 -14.42 7.20 15.50
N LEU A 24 -15.57 6.59 15.17
CA LEU A 24 -16.88 7.19 15.41
C LEU A 24 -17.16 7.36 16.91
N ASN A 25 -16.78 6.39 17.74
CA ASN A 25 -16.96 6.45 19.20
C ASN A 25 -16.01 7.44 19.89
N GLU A 26 -14.89 7.81 19.26
CA GLU A 26 -14.03 8.90 19.75
C GLU A 26 -14.62 10.28 19.46
N MET A 27 -15.39 10.41 18.37
CA MET A 27 -15.97 11.69 17.92
C MET A 27 -17.39 11.94 18.46
N MET A 28 -18.10 10.88 18.84
CA MET A 28 -19.52 10.92 19.21
C MET A 28 -19.75 10.13 20.50
N ASP A 29 -20.87 10.42 21.18
CA ASP A 29 -21.31 9.60 22.30
C ASP A 29 -21.52 8.14 21.83
N PRO A 30 -20.87 7.14 22.47
CA PRO A 30 -21.00 5.73 22.11
C PRO A 30 -22.43 5.20 22.10
N GLU A 31 -23.35 5.82 22.86
CA GLU A 31 -24.75 5.41 22.87
C GLU A 31 -25.51 5.85 21.62
N ILE A 32 -25.05 6.92 20.94
CA ILE A 32 -25.71 7.50 19.78
C ILE A 32 -25.31 6.76 18.48
N VAL A 33 -24.07 6.27 18.38
CA VAL A 33 -23.54 5.63 17.17
C VAL A 33 -24.42 4.45 16.72
N PRO A 34 -24.79 3.47 17.59
CA PRO A 34 -25.67 2.37 17.18
C PRO A 34 -27.04 2.84 16.67
N ARG A 35 -27.59 3.91 17.26
CA ARG A 35 -28.87 4.48 16.83
C ARG A 35 -28.76 5.09 15.43
N LEU A 36 -27.71 5.85 15.16
CA LEU A 36 -27.50 6.45 13.84
C LEU A 36 -27.25 5.39 12.76
N MET A 37 -26.52 4.32 13.09
CA MET A 37 -26.34 3.17 12.21
C MET A 37 -27.68 2.47 11.92
N ALA A 38 -28.49 2.21 12.94
CA ALA A 38 -29.80 1.55 12.78
C ALA A 38 -30.79 2.37 11.94
N THR A 39 -30.74 3.70 12.03
CA THR A 39 -31.55 4.60 11.19
C THR A 39 -31.02 4.77 9.76
N GLY A 40 -29.80 4.30 9.48
CA GLY A 40 -29.12 4.52 8.19
C GLY A 40 -28.56 5.94 8.02
N THR A 41 -28.51 6.75 9.09
CA THR A 41 -27.89 8.08 9.06
C THR A 41 -26.37 7.98 8.90
N ILE A 42 -25.77 6.99 9.57
CA ILE A 42 -24.39 6.57 9.33
C ILE A 42 -24.45 5.22 8.62
N GLU A 43 -23.73 5.09 7.51
CA GLU A 43 -23.62 3.85 6.77
C GLU A 43 -22.15 3.50 6.57
N VAL A 44 -21.75 2.33 7.07
CA VAL A 44 -20.43 1.76 6.79
C VAL A 44 -20.64 0.56 5.88
N ALA A 45 -20.16 0.65 4.64
CA ALA A 45 -20.42 -0.36 3.63
C ALA A 45 -19.18 -0.62 2.75
N PRO A 46 -18.99 -1.86 2.26
CA PRO A 46 -17.96 -2.17 1.28
C PRO A 46 -18.17 -1.39 -0.03
N LEU A 47 -17.08 -1.04 -0.72
CA LEU A 47 -17.13 -0.29 -1.98
C LEU A 47 -18.08 -0.90 -3.03
N ALA A 48 -18.22 -2.23 -3.07
CA ALA A 48 -19.11 -2.92 -4.00
C ALA A 48 -20.60 -2.51 -3.87
N TYR A 49 -21.03 -2.08 -2.68
CA TYR A 49 -22.41 -1.67 -2.40
C TYR A 49 -22.73 -0.30 -3.00
N MET A 50 -21.73 0.45 -3.45
CA MET A 50 -21.92 1.76 -4.07
C MET A 50 -22.41 1.67 -5.52
N ARG A 51 -22.30 0.49 -6.14
CA ARG A 51 -22.67 0.29 -7.54
C ARG A 51 -24.15 0.61 -7.78
N GLY A 52 -24.42 1.49 -8.74
CA GLY A 52 -25.78 1.86 -9.14
C GLY A 52 -26.49 2.84 -8.20
N ARG A 53 -25.80 3.33 -7.15
CA ARG A 53 -26.34 4.36 -6.25
C ARG A 53 -26.09 5.76 -6.80
N THR A 54 -26.91 6.70 -6.36
CA THR A 54 -26.61 8.14 -6.43
C THR A 54 -26.69 8.64 -5.01
N LEU A 55 -25.62 9.27 -4.53
CA LEU A 55 -25.49 9.74 -3.16
C LEU A 55 -25.84 11.22 -3.16
N ASN A 56 -27.00 11.59 -2.60
CA ASN A 56 -27.45 12.97 -2.47
C ASN A 56 -27.44 13.36 -0.98
N ASP A 57 -27.25 14.64 -0.71
CA ASP A 57 -27.29 15.24 0.65
C ASP A 57 -26.47 14.46 1.68
N SER A 58 -25.25 14.05 1.30
CA SER A 58 -24.43 13.13 2.08
C SER A 58 -22.97 13.60 2.21
N PHE A 59 -22.29 13.15 3.26
CA PHE A 59 -20.85 13.25 3.38
C PHE A 59 -20.27 11.84 3.28
N VAL A 60 -19.46 11.60 2.24
CA VAL A 60 -19.03 10.25 1.89
C VAL A 60 -17.51 10.18 1.97
N VAL A 61 -17.00 9.18 2.68
CA VAL A 61 -15.57 8.91 2.78
C VAL A 61 -15.26 7.57 2.13
N LEU A 62 -14.34 7.56 1.18
CA LEU A 62 -13.70 6.35 0.69
C LEU A 62 -12.32 6.25 1.31
N ASP A 63 -12.15 5.32 2.24
CA ASP A 63 -10.88 5.07 2.91
C ASP A 63 -10.07 3.96 2.23
N GLU A 64 -8.77 3.95 2.48
CA GLU A 64 -7.81 3.00 1.90
C GLU A 64 -7.87 2.94 0.37
N ALA A 65 -8.08 4.10 -0.27
CA ALA A 65 -8.37 4.20 -1.69
C ALA A 65 -7.22 3.72 -2.59
N GLN A 66 -6.00 3.59 -2.06
CA GLN A 66 -4.88 3.00 -2.79
C GLN A 66 -5.15 1.55 -3.20
N ASN A 67 -6.06 0.86 -2.50
CA ASN A 67 -6.48 -0.51 -2.77
C ASN A 67 -7.62 -0.62 -3.80
N THR A 68 -8.02 0.49 -4.43
CA THR A 68 -9.02 0.48 -5.51
C THR A 68 -8.39 0.36 -6.89
N THR A 69 -9.06 -0.32 -7.82
CA THR A 69 -8.69 -0.27 -9.24
C THR A 69 -9.17 1.05 -9.87
N PRO A 70 -8.60 1.47 -11.02
CA PRO A 70 -9.13 2.59 -11.80
C PRO A 70 -10.64 2.54 -12.06
N GLU A 71 -11.18 1.37 -12.39
CA GLU A 71 -12.60 1.16 -12.66
C GLU A 71 -13.44 1.34 -11.42
N GLN A 72 -12.96 0.84 -10.27
CA GLN A 72 -13.62 0.99 -8.98
C GLN A 72 -13.64 2.46 -8.52
N MET A 73 -12.52 3.17 -8.67
CA MET A 73 -12.42 4.60 -8.39
C MET A 73 -13.39 5.40 -9.26
N LYS A 74 -13.41 5.15 -10.58
CA LYS A 74 -14.36 5.79 -11.49
C LYS A 74 -15.81 5.45 -11.13
N MET A 75 -16.10 4.20 -10.79
CA MET A 75 -17.43 3.76 -10.35
C MET A 75 -17.88 4.56 -9.12
N PHE A 76 -17.00 4.72 -8.13
CA PHE A 76 -17.27 5.45 -6.90
C PHE A 76 -17.52 6.95 -7.13
N LEU A 77 -16.60 7.64 -7.81
CA LEU A 77 -16.69 9.09 -8.01
C LEU A 77 -17.92 9.48 -8.83
N THR A 78 -18.36 8.61 -9.75
CA THR A 78 -19.59 8.84 -10.52
C THR A 78 -20.87 8.59 -9.73
N ARG A 79 -20.79 8.24 -8.43
CA ARG A 79 -21.97 8.18 -7.54
C ARG A 79 -22.29 9.54 -6.90
N LEU A 80 -21.44 10.55 -7.08
CA LEU A 80 -21.64 11.90 -6.55
C LEU A 80 -22.96 12.49 -7.06
N GLY A 81 -23.85 12.81 -6.14
CA GLY A 81 -25.11 13.51 -6.39
C GLY A 81 -25.12 14.92 -5.79
N PHE A 82 -26.29 15.55 -5.80
CA PHE A 82 -26.46 16.92 -5.32
C PHE A 82 -26.28 17.02 -3.80
N GLY A 83 -25.82 18.18 -3.32
CA GLY A 83 -25.63 18.42 -1.88
C GLY A 83 -24.58 17.52 -1.21
N THR A 84 -23.79 16.78 -1.98
CA THR A 84 -22.86 15.77 -1.45
C THR A 84 -21.42 16.26 -1.48
N LYS A 85 -20.66 15.89 -0.45
CA LYS A 85 -19.20 16.02 -0.44
C LYS A 85 -18.57 14.63 -0.36
N MET A 86 -17.56 14.40 -1.19
CA MET A 86 -16.76 13.18 -1.18
C MET A 86 -15.34 13.48 -0.72
N VAL A 87 -14.84 12.68 0.20
CA VAL A 87 -13.42 12.67 0.62
C VAL A 87 -12.86 11.30 0.31
N VAL A 88 -11.73 11.26 -0.38
CA VAL A 88 -11.02 10.02 -0.72
C VAL A 88 -9.68 10.05 -0.03
N THR A 89 -9.44 9.09 0.87
CA THR A 89 -8.20 8.98 1.66
C THR A 89 -7.43 7.72 1.26
N GLY A 90 -6.11 7.78 1.39
CA GLY A 90 -5.24 6.64 1.12
C GLY A 90 -3.77 7.01 1.00
N ASP A 91 -2.90 6.00 1.12
CA ASP A 91 -1.46 6.16 1.00
C ASP A 91 -0.96 5.56 -0.33
N ILE A 92 -0.53 6.42 -1.25
CA ILE A 92 -0.02 6.01 -2.57
C ILE A 92 1.24 5.13 -2.51
N THR A 93 1.92 5.07 -1.36
CA THR A 93 3.12 4.25 -1.16
C THR A 93 2.79 2.82 -0.72
N GLN A 94 1.59 2.57 -0.19
CA GLN A 94 1.15 1.29 0.38
C GLN A 94 0.13 0.57 -0.53
N VAL A 95 0.46 0.40 -1.81
CA VAL A 95 -0.45 -0.23 -2.78
C VAL A 95 -0.36 -1.76 -2.69
N ASP A 96 -1.41 -2.40 -2.20
CA ASP A 96 -1.48 -3.88 -2.05
C ASP A 96 -2.06 -4.60 -3.30
N LEU A 97 -2.18 -3.92 -4.43
CA LEU A 97 -2.75 -4.47 -5.65
C LEU A 97 -1.72 -5.24 -6.51
N PRO A 98 -2.13 -6.34 -7.17
CA PRO A 98 -1.28 -7.02 -8.15
C PRO A 98 -0.80 -6.03 -9.22
N GLN A 99 0.51 -5.99 -9.48
CA GLN A 99 1.15 -5.07 -10.43
C GLN A 99 1.22 -3.59 -10.00
N GLY A 100 0.80 -3.24 -8.78
CA GLY A 100 0.93 -1.87 -8.23
C GLY A 100 0.06 -0.82 -8.92
N SER A 101 -0.91 -1.23 -9.75
CA SER A 101 -1.84 -0.32 -10.42
C SER A 101 -2.94 0.13 -9.46
N SER A 102 -2.83 1.36 -8.95
CA SER A 102 -3.80 1.96 -8.03
C SER A 102 -4.67 3.01 -8.73
N GLY A 103 -5.99 2.93 -8.50
CA GLY A 103 -6.96 3.94 -8.91
C GLY A 103 -6.64 5.32 -8.33
N LEU A 104 -6.13 5.38 -7.10
CA LEU A 104 -5.73 6.62 -6.43
C LEU A 104 -4.55 7.31 -7.14
N ARG A 105 -3.56 6.56 -7.64
CA ARG A 105 -2.44 7.13 -8.42
C ARG A 105 -2.84 7.59 -9.82
N LEU A 106 -3.88 6.99 -10.40
CA LEU A 106 -4.37 7.40 -11.71
C LEU A 106 -5.26 8.63 -11.60
N VAL A 107 -6.16 8.67 -10.62
CA VAL A 107 -7.15 9.73 -10.48
C VAL A 107 -6.53 11.10 -10.23
N THR A 108 -5.39 11.14 -9.50
CA THR A 108 -4.61 12.36 -9.28
C THR A 108 -4.06 12.99 -10.55
N ARG A 109 -3.93 12.21 -11.63
CA ARG A 109 -3.50 12.69 -12.95
C ARG A 109 -4.70 12.98 -13.86
N VAL A 110 -5.73 12.15 -13.78
CA VAL A 110 -6.91 12.24 -14.65
C VAL A 110 -7.82 13.42 -14.28
N LEU A 111 -7.92 13.73 -12.98
CA LEU A 111 -8.77 14.82 -12.48
C LEU A 111 -7.96 16.06 -12.09
N ASP A 112 -6.69 16.12 -12.50
CA ASP A 112 -5.86 17.31 -12.30
C ASP A 112 -6.46 18.50 -13.07
N GLY A 113 -6.58 19.65 -12.41
CA GLY A 113 -7.14 20.87 -13.01
C GLY A 113 -8.66 20.88 -13.19
N ILE A 114 -9.41 19.93 -12.63
CA ILE A 114 -10.88 20.00 -12.58
C ILE A 114 -11.31 20.90 -11.42
N ASP A 115 -12.12 21.92 -11.73
CA ASP A 115 -12.73 22.79 -10.72
C ASP A 115 -13.56 21.97 -9.70
N ASP A 116 -13.61 22.43 -8.46
CA ASP A 116 -14.24 21.74 -7.31
C ASP A 116 -13.60 20.40 -6.88
N ILE A 117 -12.43 20.03 -7.44
CA ILE A 117 -11.61 18.91 -6.97
C ILE A 117 -10.31 19.44 -6.38
N HIS A 118 -9.97 18.98 -5.17
CA HIS A 118 -8.73 19.34 -4.49
C HIS A 118 -7.94 18.11 -4.07
N PHE A 119 -6.62 18.15 -4.30
CA PHE A 119 -5.68 17.13 -3.86
C PHE A 119 -4.85 17.64 -2.70
N SER A 120 -5.19 17.22 -1.48
CA SER A 120 -4.36 17.45 -0.30
C SER A 120 -3.31 16.35 -0.17
N ARG A 121 -2.02 16.72 -0.11
CA ARG A 121 -0.92 15.78 0.09
C ARG A 121 -0.32 16.02 1.46
N LEU A 122 -0.56 15.08 2.37
CA LEU A 122 0.10 15.05 3.66
C LEU A 122 1.44 14.34 3.53
N THR A 123 2.39 14.76 4.36
CA THR A 123 3.76 14.26 4.42
C THR A 123 4.04 13.67 5.80
N SER A 124 5.23 13.12 6.00
CA SER A 124 5.67 12.64 7.31
C SER A 124 5.66 13.73 8.39
N ASP A 125 5.81 15.00 7.99
CA ASP A 125 5.78 16.14 8.91
C ASP A 125 4.38 16.41 9.49
N ASP A 126 3.33 15.93 8.81
CA ASP A 126 1.94 16.06 9.24
C ASP A 126 1.51 14.94 10.22
N VAL A 127 2.39 13.96 10.44
CA VAL A 127 2.10 12.76 11.22
C VAL A 127 2.39 13.01 12.70
N VAL A 128 1.36 13.34 13.46
CA VAL A 128 1.46 13.49 14.92
C VAL A 128 1.29 12.14 15.59
N ARG A 129 2.40 11.57 16.09
CA ARG A 129 2.42 10.32 16.85
C ARG A 129 3.01 10.55 18.24
N HIS A 130 2.63 9.69 19.18
CA HIS A 130 3.26 9.67 20.49
C HIS A 130 4.77 9.44 20.36
N THR A 131 5.59 10.16 21.14
CA THR A 131 7.08 10.14 21.02
C THR A 131 7.66 8.73 21.13
N LEU A 132 7.07 7.88 21.96
CA LEU A 132 7.45 6.47 22.08
C LEU A 132 7.24 5.70 20.77
N VAL A 133 6.14 5.94 20.05
CA VAL A 133 5.85 5.28 18.78
C VAL A 133 6.89 5.68 17.73
N GLY A 134 7.26 6.96 17.67
CA GLY A 134 8.36 7.42 16.80
C GLY A 134 9.67 6.68 17.09
N ARG A 135 10.08 6.65 18.37
CA ARG A 135 11.30 5.92 18.80
C ARG A 135 11.26 4.43 18.47
N ILE A 136 10.09 3.79 18.54
CA ILE A 136 9.92 2.38 18.16
C ILE A 136 10.11 2.22 16.65
N VAL A 137 9.47 3.07 15.84
CA VAL A 137 9.59 3.03 14.37
C VAL A 137 11.05 3.21 13.96
N ASP A 138 11.72 4.23 14.50
CA ASP A 138 13.13 4.52 14.20
C ASP A 138 14.05 3.33 14.52
N ALA A 139 13.84 2.69 15.67
CA ALA A 139 14.62 1.53 16.09
C ALA A 139 14.46 0.33 15.13
N TYR A 140 13.25 0.11 14.59
CA TYR A 140 13.00 -0.92 13.59
C TYR A 140 13.60 -0.55 12.23
N SER A 141 13.47 0.70 11.79
CA SER A 141 14.08 1.20 10.56
C SER A 141 15.60 1.02 10.57
N GLU A 142 16.28 1.41 11.65
CA GLU A 142 17.73 1.19 11.78
C GLU A 142 18.11 -0.29 11.75
N TYR A 143 17.30 -1.15 12.38
CA TYR A 143 17.55 -2.59 12.38
C TYR A 143 17.42 -3.18 10.98
N ASP A 144 16.39 -2.80 10.23
CA ASP A 144 16.14 -3.28 8.87
C ASP A 144 17.17 -2.77 7.87
N GLU A 145 17.62 -1.51 8.01
CA GLU A 145 18.74 -0.95 7.23
C GLU A 145 20.03 -1.73 7.46
N LYS A 146 20.40 -1.97 8.72
CA LYS A 146 21.60 -2.76 9.08
C LYS A 146 21.50 -4.18 8.51
N ARG A 147 20.33 -4.81 8.54
CA ARG A 147 20.11 -6.16 8.01
C ARG A 147 20.21 -6.20 6.48
N THR A 148 19.67 -5.19 5.81
CA THR A 148 19.73 -5.07 4.35
C THR A 148 21.16 -4.81 3.87
N ALA A 149 21.89 -3.92 4.55
CA ALA A 149 23.31 -3.66 4.28
C ALA A 149 24.15 -4.94 4.47
N GLN A 150 23.96 -5.66 5.58
CA GLN A 150 24.66 -6.93 5.82
C GLN A 150 24.35 -8.00 4.78
N ARG A 151 23.11 -8.08 4.27
CA ARG A 151 22.74 -8.99 3.18
C ARG A 151 23.48 -8.61 1.90
N PHE A 152 23.46 -7.33 1.55
CA PHE A 152 24.11 -6.82 0.34
C PHE A 152 25.64 -7.03 0.37
N GLU A 153 26.28 -6.82 1.53
CA GLU A 153 27.70 -7.10 1.72
C GLU A 153 28.03 -8.60 1.55
N ARG A 154 27.20 -9.49 2.11
CA ARG A 154 27.37 -10.94 1.96
C ARG A 154 27.18 -11.40 0.51
N GLU A 155 26.19 -10.85 -0.19
CA GLU A 155 25.94 -11.15 -1.60
C GLU A 155 27.10 -10.69 -2.49
N GLN A 156 27.61 -9.47 -2.28
CA GLN A 156 28.78 -8.97 -2.99
C GLN A 156 30.04 -9.82 -2.71
N ALA A 157 30.27 -10.21 -1.46
CA ALA A 157 31.39 -11.07 -1.09
C ALA A 157 31.31 -12.45 -1.78
N ALA A 158 30.11 -13.04 -1.84
CA ALA A 158 29.87 -14.30 -2.53
C ALA A 158 30.05 -14.17 -4.06
N GLU A 159 29.60 -13.07 -4.66
CA GLU A 159 29.78 -12.81 -6.09
C GLU A 159 31.27 -12.63 -6.46
N PHE A 160 32.02 -11.89 -5.63
CA PHE A 160 33.45 -11.70 -5.82
C PHE A 160 34.23 -13.01 -5.73
N ALA A 161 33.92 -13.86 -4.73
CA ALA A 161 34.52 -15.18 -4.58
C ALA A 161 34.25 -16.08 -5.80
N ASN A 162 32.99 -16.15 -6.26
CA ASN A 162 32.61 -16.91 -7.46
C ASN A 162 33.32 -16.41 -8.74
N ARG A 163 33.51 -15.09 -8.88
CA ARG A 163 34.24 -14.52 -10.03
C ARG A 163 35.73 -14.86 -9.98
N ALA A 164 36.35 -14.88 -8.80
CA ALA A 164 37.75 -15.25 -8.63
C ALA A 164 37.99 -16.73 -8.98
N GLU A 165 37.10 -17.63 -8.56
CA GLU A 165 37.16 -19.06 -8.91
C GLU A 165 37.04 -19.30 -10.42
N ARG A 166 36.09 -18.62 -11.09
CA ARG A 166 35.94 -18.72 -12.56
C ARG A 166 37.19 -18.25 -13.32
N ARG A 167 37.87 -17.22 -12.84
CA ARG A 167 39.15 -16.76 -13.43
C ARG A 167 40.30 -17.73 -13.18
N GLY A 168 40.32 -18.40 -12.03
CA GLY A 168 41.31 -19.44 -11.72
C GLY A 168 41.18 -20.68 -12.61
N ALA A 169 39.94 -21.10 -12.90
CA ALA A 169 39.64 -22.25 -13.75
C ALA A 169 39.95 -22.04 -15.25
N GLN A 170 40.17 -20.80 -15.69
CA GLN A 170 40.38 -20.44 -17.10
C GLN A 170 41.84 -20.07 -17.44
N ARG A 171 42.81 -20.43 -16.59
CA ARG A 171 44.23 -20.35 -16.94
C ARG A 171 44.55 -21.40 -18.02
N PRO A 172 45.06 -21.00 -19.20
CA PRO A 172 45.55 -21.97 -20.17
C PRO A 172 46.76 -22.69 -19.55
N GLY A 173 46.76 -24.03 -19.57
CA GLY A 173 47.87 -24.84 -19.09
C GLY A 173 49.20 -24.47 -19.78
N PRO A 174 50.35 -24.83 -19.18
CA PRO A 174 51.65 -24.44 -19.70
C PRO A 174 51.79 -24.95 -21.14
N ARG A 175 52.03 -24.03 -22.09
CA ARG A 175 52.36 -24.42 -23.47
C ARG A 175 53.73 -25.11 -23.44
N ASP A 176 53.72 -26.42 -23.58
CA ASP A 176 54.94 -27.21 -23.79
C ASP A 176 55.72 -26.65 -24.99
N ARG A 177 56.87 -26.05 -24.71
CA ARG A 177 57.85 -25.68 -25.75
C ARG A 177 58.51 -26.97 -26.24
N MET A 178 58.11 -27.44 -27.41
CA MET A 178 58.86 -28.47 -28.14
C MET A 178 60.29 -27.98 -28.42
N PRO A 179 61.32 -28.82 -28.24
CA PRO A 179 62.69 -28.47 -28.61
C PRO A 179 62.84 -28.50 -30.13
N LYS A 180 63.46 -27.44 -30.67
CA LYS A 180 63.83 -27.37 -32.09
C LYS A 180 64.84 -28.48 -32.40
N ARG A 181 64.46 -29.41 -33.28
CA ARG A 181 65.41 -30.35 -33.91
C ARG A 181 66.41 -29.58 -34.75
N GLY A 182 67.70 -29.86 -34.51
CA GLY A 182 68.82 -29.31 -35.24
C GLY A 182 68.86 -29.76 -36.69
N LEU A 183 69.43 -28.89 -37.52
CA LEU A 183 69.80 -29.12 -38.91
C LEU A 183 71.00 -30.07 -39.01
N SER A 184 70.90 -31.03 -39.91
CA SER A 184 71.99 -31.48 -40.81
C SER A 184 71.39 -32.30 -41.93
#